data_AF-A0ABD5MGQ4-F1
#
_entry.id   AF-A0ABD5MGQ4-F1
#
_cell.length_a   1.000
_cell.length_b   1.000
_cell.length_c   1.000
_cell.angle_alpha   90.00
_cell.angle_beta   90.00
_cell.angle_gamma   90.00
#
_symmetry.space_group_name_H-M   'P 1'
#
loop_
_entity.id
_entity.type
_entity.pdbx_description
1 polymer ?
#
loop_
_entity_poly.entity_id
_entity_poly.type
_entity_poly.pdbx_seq_one_letter_code
_entity_poly.pdbx_strand_id
1 'polypeptide(L)'
;MVAAVRTIFGVILFVCSLWFGYRAITAGMLYQSMAASEDGIPSTLVDGETVAIEGTVNVRDSPPLSDLFEIDAEGPIGAYVWRLKESESYNYNLDADESGADTNMITYASGIESGTFAVDDGRREIRIDTDWLAETHDSDDITTASPDWTVTTRLSKRSWRSQYIHLEDHWIVNPVAEVDGFDADAADESLDDEYVEAKAILDGETLAVCGEVTVEQGTPVLQGSDETPLVLSDQGFDAFGGRLRRQSLKYGLAAGGCAVIASLALVSGLGIG
;
A
#
# COMPACT_ATOMS: atom_id res chain seq x y z
N MET A 1 6.41 -36.45 -21.93
CA MET A 1 5.92 -35.06 -22.07
C MET A 1 4.85 -34.73 -21.03
N VAL A 2 3.78 -35.52 -20.91
CA VAL A 2 2.67 -35.27 -19.95
C VAL A 2 3.11 -35.24 -18.47
N ALA A 3 4.02 -36.13 -18.06
CA ALA A 3 4.53 -36.16 -16.68
C ALA A 3 5.30 -34.88 -16.31
N ALA A 4 6.19 -34.41 -17.20
CA ALA A 4 6.96 -33.18 -17.00
C ALA A 4 6.05 -31.94 -16.89
N VAL A 5 5.01 -31.85 -17.73
CA VAL A 5 4.02 -30.75 -17.68
C VAL A 5 3.26 -30.76 -16.35
N ARG A 6 2.86 -31.93 -15.85
CA ARG A 6 2.18 -32.05 -14.54
C ARG A 6 3.08 -31.65 -13.38
N THR A 7 4.35 -32.04 -13.42
CA THR A 7 5.32 -31.65 -12.38
C THR A 7 5.54 -30.14 -12.38
N ILE A 8 5.74 -29.51 -13.56
CA ILE A 8 5.89 -28.05 -13.66
C ILE A 8 4.65 -27.33 -13.13
N PHE A 9 3.46 -27.79 -13.52
CA PHE A 9 2.20 -27.23 -13.03
C PHE A 9 2.06 -27.37 -11.51
N GLY A 10 2.45 -28.52 -10.94
CA GLY A 10 2.48 -28.74 -9.50
C GLY A 10 3.44 -27.81 -8.76
N VAL A 11 4.63 -27.55 -9.32
CA VAL A 11 5.60 -26.59 -8.76
C VAL A 11 5.03 -25.16 -8.78
N ILE A 12 4.43 -24.73 -9.89
CA ILE A 12 3.81 -23.40 -9.99
C ILE A 12 2.72 -23.24 -8.93
N LEU A 13 1.83 -24.22 -8.79
CA LEU A 13 0.77 -24.19 -7.78
C LEU A 13 1.31 -24.21 -6.35
N PHE A 14 2.41 -24.93 -6.11
CA PHE A 14 3.07 -24.91 -4.81
C PHE A 14 3.63 -23.53 -4.48
N VAL A 15 4.28 -22.86 -5.43
CA VAL A 15 4.74 -21.47 -5.26
C VAL A 15 3.56 -20.53 -5.03
N CYS A 16 2.45 -20.68 -5.77
CA CYS A 16 1.22 -19.92 -5.51
C CYS A 16 0.66 -20.17 -4.11
N SER A 17 0.69 -21.42 -3.63
CA SER A 17 0.26 -21.78 -2.28
C SER A 17 1.10 -21.09 -1.22
N LEU A 18 2.43 -21.04 -1.38
CA LEU A 18 3.32 -20.34 -0.46
C LEU A 18 3.05 -18.84 -0.46
N TRP A 19 2.86 -18.24 -1.64
CA TRP A 19 2.52 -16.84 -1.78
C TRP A 19 1.20 -16.47 -1.09
N PHE A 20 0.14 -17.24 -1.32
CA PHE A 20 -1.14 -17.03 -0.64
C PHE A 20 -1.05 -17.32 0.85
N GLY A 21 -0.28 -18.33 1.26
CA GLY A 21 -0.05 -18.64 2.67
C GLY A 21 0.64 -17.49 3.40
N TYR A 22 1.69 -16.92 2.80
CA TYR A 22 2.37 -15.73 3.30
C TYR A 22 1.39 -14.56 3.48
N ARG A 23 0.60 -14.23 2.44
CA ARG A 23 -0.42 -13.17 2.50
C ARG A 23 -1.48 -13.42 3.58
N ALA A 24 -1.86 -14.67 3.84
CA ALA A 24 -2.82 -15.03 4.87
C ALA A 24 -2.24 -14.86 6.29
N ILE A 25 -0.97 -15.24 6.48
CA ILE A 25 -0.23 -15.06 7.74
C ILE A 25 -0.04 -13.58 8.02
N THR A 26 0.44 -12.78 7.06
CA THR A 26 0.60 -11.34 7.20
C THR A 26 -0.72 -10.69 7.63
N ALA A 27 -1.83 -10.94 6.91
CA ALA A 27 -3.13 -10.39 7.27
C ALA A 27 -3.61 -10.84 8.67
N GLY A 28 -3.27 -12.06 9.09
CA GLY A 28 -3.58 -12.58 10.43
C GLY A 28 -2.76 -11.92 11.54
N MET A 29 -1.46 -11.69 11.31
CA MET A 29 -0.58 -10.99 12.24
C MET A 29 -1.03 -9.53 12.42
N LEU A 30 -1.33 -8.83 11.32
CA LEU A 30 -1.85 -7.46 11.38
C LEU A 30 -3.20 -7.38 12.12
N TYR A 31 -4.08 -8.36 11.91
CA TYR A 31 -5.34 -8.40 12.64
C TYR A 31 -5.13 -8.61 14.15
N GLN A 32 -4.14 -9.44 14.53
CA GLN A 32 -3.81 -9.69 15.93
C GLN A 32 -3.14 -8.49 16.60
N SER A 33 -2.22 -7.79 15.93
CA SER A 33 -1.58 -6.59 16.48
C SER A 33 -2.59 -5.48 16.75
N MET A 34 -3.59 -5.34 15.88
CA MET A 34 -4.70 -4.40 16.09
C MET A 34 -5.61 -4.81 17.24
N ALA A 35 -6.07 -6.06 17.27
CA ALA A 35 -6.96 -6.53 18.33
C ALA A 35 -6.32 -6.50 19.73
N ALA A 36 -4.99 -6.69 19.82
CA ALA A 36 -4.27 -6.63 21.10
C ALA A 36 -4.17 -5.19 21.67
N SER A 37 -4.32 -4.17 20.82
CA SER A 37 -4.23 -2.77 21.22
C SER A 37 -5.55 -2.16 21.73
N GLU A 38 -6.69 -2.80 21.43
CA GLU A 38 -8.03 -2.39 21.92
C GLU A 38 -8.16 -2.54 23.45
N ASP A 39 -7.34 -3.38 24.08
CA ASP A 39 -7.37 -3.66 25.54
C ASP A 39 -6.88 -2.50 26.43
N GLY A 40 -6.71 -1.32 25.84
CA GLY A 40 -6.39 -0.09 26.56
C GLY A 40 -4.92 0.25 26.41
N ILE A 41 -4.68 1.26 25.60
CA ILE A 41 -3.40 1.91 25.48
C ILE A 41 -2.88 2.32 26.89
N PRO A 42 -1.71 1.84 27.33
CA PRO A 42 -1.14 2.22 28.61
C PRO A 42 -0.81 3.72 28.64
N SER A 43 -0.94 4.33 29.83
CA SER A 43 -0.65 5.74 30.06
C SER A 43 0.83 6.12 29.83
N THR A 44 1.70 5.12 29.74
CA THR A 44 3.14 5.30 29.53
C THR A 44 3.55 4.44 28.34
N LEU A 45 4.05 5.10 27.29
CA LEU A 45 4.58 4.44 26.12
C LEU A 45 5.99 3.93 26.39
N VAL A 46 6.23 2.65 26.09
CA VAL A 46 7.55 2.04 26.23
C VAL A 46 8.15 1.81 24.84
N ASP A 47 9.45 2.07 24.73
CA ASP A 47 10.23 1.77 23.53
C ASP A 47 10.13 0.27 23.16
N GLY A 48 9.87 -0.04 21.89
CA GLY A 48 9.64 -1.38 21.36
C GLY A 48 8.22 -1.94 21.58
N GLU A 49 7.30 -1.16 22.12
CA GLU A 49 5.92 -1.59 22.32
C GLU A 49 5.10 -1.47 21.03
N THR A 50 4.37 -2.53 20.65
CA THR A 50 3.37 -2.43 19.58
C THR A 50 2.14 -1.69 20.07
N VAL A 51 1.79 -0.60 19.38
CA VAL A 51 0.65 0.25 19.72
C VAL A 51 -0.22 0.42 18.49
N ALA A 52 -1.54 0.46 18.71
CA ALA A 52 -2.45 1.01 17.74
C ALA A 52 -3.20 2.21 18.34
N ILE A 53 -3.30 3.27 17.55
CA ILE A 53 -3.92 4.54 17.89
C ILE A 53 -4.87 4.92 16.77
N GLU A 54 -6.07 5.36 17.12
CA GLU A 54 -7.05 5.92 16.20
C GLU A 54 -7.42 7.30 16.71
N GLY A 55 -7.29 8.31 15.85
CA GLY A 55 -7.41 9.70 16.27
C GLY A 55 -7.42 10.67 15.12
N THR A 56 -7.43 11.96 15.46
CA THR A 56 -7.40 13.05 14.49
C THR A 56 -5.97 13.30 14.02
N VAL A 57 -5.78 13.43 12.71
CA VAL A 57 -4.49 13.79 12.11
C VAL A 57 -4.19 15.27 12.35
N ASN A 58 -2.98 15.56 12.82
CA ASN A 58 -2.43 16.90 12.95
C ASN A 58 -1.17 17.02 12.09
N VAL A 59 -1.23 17.82 11.03
CA VAL A 59 -0.13 18.03 10.08
C VAL A 59 0.69 19.26 10.50
N ARG A 60 2.01 19.09 10.57
CA ARG A 60 2.96 20.17 10.87
C ARG A 60 3.67 20.65 9.62
N ASP A 61 4.16 19.72 8.81
CA ASP A 61 4.82 19.98 7.53
C ASP A 61 4.22 19.06 6.48
N SER A 62 3.97 19.58 5.28
CA SER A 62 3.45 18.79 4.17
C SER A 62 4.57 18.17 3.32
N PRO A 63 4.32 17.00 2.70
CA PRO A 63 5.26 16.38 1.77
C PRO A 63 5.50 17.27 0.53
N PRO A 64 6.60 17.03 -0.22
CA PRO A 64 6.85 17.73 -1.48
C PRO A 64 5.69 17.53 -2.45
N LEU A 65 5.46 18.52 -3.33
CA LEU A 65 4.42 18.50 -4.36
C LEU A 65 2.98 18.32 -3.82
N SER A 66 2.76 18.51 -2.52
CA SER A 66 1.42 18.46 -1.91
C SER A 66 0.46 19.48 -2.50
N ASP A 67 0.97 20.67 -2.83
CA ASP A 67 0.21 21.74 -3.50
C ASP A 67 -0.29 21.36 -4.91
N LEU A 68 0.25 20.30 -5.53
CA LEU A 68 -0.13 19.86 -6.88
C LEU A 68 -1.35 18.95 -6.89
N PHE A 69 -1.68 18.37 -5.75
CA PHE A 69 -2.95 17.71 -5.56
C PHE A 69 -3.93 18.80 -5.19
N GLU A 70 -4.65 19.35 -6.18
CA GLU A 70 -5.82 20.19 -5.93
C GLU A 70 -6.91 19.31 -5.28
N ILE A 71 -6.75 19.02 -4.00
CA ILE A 71 -7.75 18.33 -3.21
C ILE A 71 -8.78 19.39 -2.84
N ASP A 72 -10.06 19.11 -3.12
CA ASP A 72 -11.22 19.92 -2.70
C ASP A 72 -11.36 20.04 -1.15
N ALA A 73 -10.33 19.65 -0.40
CA ALA A 73 -10.26 19.66 1.04
C ALA A 73 -9.34 20.79 1.53
N GLU A 74 -9.85 21.61 2.44
CA GLU A 74 -9.23 22.86 2.90
C GLU A 74 -8.02 22.66 3.85
N GLY A 75 -7.41 21.47 3.89
CA GLY A 75 -6.43 21.06 4.91
C GLY A 75 -5.08 20.61 4.34
N PRO A 76 -3.95 20.88 5.03
CA PRO A 76 -2.63 20.40 4.60
C PRO A 76 -2.56 18.87 4.56
N ILE A 77 -1.75 18.34 3.62
CA ILE A 77 -1.53 16.90 3.46
C ILE A 77 -0.41 16.46 4.41
N GLY A 78 -0.62 15.39 5.18
CA GLY A 78 0.39 14.80 6.05
C GLY A 78 1.27 13.77 5.33
N ALA A 79 0.65 12.92 4.53
CA ALA A 79 1.32 11.95 3.67
C ALA A 79 0.43 11.57 2.50
N TYR A 80 1.01 11.04 1.43
CA TYR A 80 0.25 10.47 0.32
C TYR A 80 0.96 9.27 -0.32
N VAL A 81 0.17 8.32 -0.79
CA VAL A 81 0.65 7.25 -1.67
C VAL A 81 0.29 7.62 -3.09
N TRP A 82 1.26 7.56 -3.99
CA TRP A 82 1.05 7.95 -5.38
C TRP A 82 1.41 6.85 -6.37
N ARG A 83 0.87 6.95 -7.58
CA ARG A 83 1.27 6.16 -8.74
C ARG A 83 1.21 7.01 -10.01
N LEU A 84 2.19 6.83 -10.89
CA LEU A 84 2.17 7.38 -12.24
C LEU A 84 1.70 6.32 -13.22
N LYS A 85 0.78 6.70 -14.11
CA LYS A 85 0.14 5.84 -15.08
C LYS A 85 0.29 6.43 -16.48
N GLU A 86 0.57 5.57 -17.45
CA GLU A 86 0.57 5.91 -18.87
C GLU A 86 -0.49 5.07 -19.60
N SER A 87 -1.13 5.63 -20.63
CA SER A 87 -2.00 4.87 -21.50
C SER A 87 -1.23 3.79 -22.29
N GLU A 88 -1.77 2.56 -22.37
CA GLU A 88 -1.26 1.57 -23.30
C GLU A 88 -1.54 2.05 -24.73
N SER A 89 -0.50 2.49 -25.43
CA SER A 89 -0.54 2.95 -26.84
C SER A 89 -1.02 1.90 -27.87
N TYR A 90 -1.51 0.74 -27.44
CA TYR A 90 -1.93 -0.38 -28.28
C TYR A 90 -3.34 -0.94 -27.99
N ASN A 91 -4.35 -0.15 -27.63
CA ASN A 91 -5.75 -0.57 -27.85
C ASN A 91 -6.78 0.57 -27.73
N TYR A 92 -7.05 1.26 -28.83
CA TYR A 92 -8.26 2.06 -28.98
C TYR A 92 -9.48 1.13 -29.10
N ASN A 93 -10.20 0.91 -28.00
CA ASN A 93 -11.62 0.53 -28.04
C ASN A 93 -12.40 1.55 -27.21
N LEU A 94 -12.69 2.67 -27.85
CA LEU A 94 -13.63 3.71 -27.42
C LEU A 94 -15.07 3.19 -27.58
N ASP A 95 -15.48 2.16 -26.84
CA ASP A 95 -16.88 1.68 -26.81
C ASP A 95 -17.16 0.87 -25.52
N ALA A 96 -16.75 1.40 -24.37
CA ALA A 96 -17.14 0.83 -23.07
C ALA A 96 -17.75 1.93 -22.18
N ASP A 97 -19.08 2.08 -22.27
CA ASP A 97 -19.93 2.69 -21.24
C ASP A 97 -19.87 1.83 -19.96
N GLU A 98 -18.74 1.83 -19.26
CA GLU A 98 -18.65 1.25 -17.93
C GLU A 98 -17.59 2.00 -17.10
N SER A 99 -18.01 2.49 -15.94
CA SER A 99 -17.17 3.18 -14.94
C SER A 99 -16.06 2.25 -14.45
N GLY A 100 -14.94 2.24 -15.16
CA GLY A 100 -13.78 1.39 -14.90
C GLY A 100 -12.52 1.96 -15.56
N ALA A 101 -12.00 3.06 -15.00
CA ALA A 101 -10.80 3.77 -15.43
C ALA A 101 -9.46 3.00 -15.29
N ASP A 102 -9.50 1.66 -15.24
CA ASP A 102 -8.31 0.82 -14.99
C ASP A 102 -7.96 -0.11 -16.17
N THR A 103 -8.63 0.00 -17.31
CA THR A 103 -8.57 -1.07 -18.34
C THR A 103 -7.44 -0.92 -19.37
N ASN A 104 -6.86 0.28 -19.58
CA ASN A 104 -5.78 0.51 -20.57
C ASN A 104 -4.62 1.36 -20.02
N MET A 105 -4.33 1.33 -18.73
CA MET A 105 -3.25 2.15 -18.14
C MET A 105 -2.22 1.30 -17.41
N ILE A 106 -0.94 1.49 -17.72
CA ILE A 106 0.19 0.85 -17.04
C ILE A 106 0.70 1.78 -15.96
N THR A 107 0.88 1.24 -14.75
CA THR A 107 1.64 1.94 -13.70
C THR A 107 3.13 1.70 -13.90
N TYR A 108 3.91 2.77 -14.05
CA TYR A 108 5.35 2.69 -14.25
C TYR A 108 6.16 3.12 -13.01
N ALA A 109 5.64 4.01 -12.17
CA ALA A 109 6.25 4.40 -10.90
C ALA A 109 5.20 4.49 -9.77
N SER A 110 5.62 4.25 -8.54
CA SER A 110 4.79 4.47 -7.35
C SER A 110 5.64 4.73 -6.13
N GLY A 111 5.16 5.61 -5.26
CA GLY A 111 5.89 5.96 -4.05
C GLY A 111 4.96 6.34 -2.90
N ILE A 112 5.61 6.69 -1.79
CA ILE A 112 5.00 7.19 -0.56
C ILE A 112 5.78 8.42 -0.20
N GLU A 113 5.09 9.54 -0.07
CA GLU A 113 5.69 10.81 0.33
C GLU A 113 5.04 11.26 1.63
N SER A 114 5.85 11.72 2.57
CA SER A 114 5.39 12.13 3.89
C SER A 114 6.08 13.39 4.35
N GLY A 115 5.29 14.30 4.92
CA GLY A 115 5.79 15.38 5.74
C GLY A 115 5.79 14.99 7.23
N THR A 116 5.78 15.99 8.10
CA THR A 116 5.70 15.77 9.55
C THR A 116 4.24 15.80 9.98
N PHE A 117 3.69 14.68 10.45
CA PHE A 117 2.34 14.63 11.01
C PHE A 117 2.25 13.73 12.25
N ALA A 118 1.16 13.88 12.98
CA ALA A 118 0.87 13.14 14.20
C ALA A 118 -0.60 12.74 14.26
N VAL A 119 -0.92 11.75 15.10
CA VAL A 119 -2.30 11.33 15.40
C VAL A 119 -2.60 11.61 16.87
N ASP A 120 -3.70 12.32 17.12
CA ASP A 120 -4.20 12.64 18.46
C ASP A 120 -5.50 11.87 18.77
N ASP A 121 -5.44 10.96 19.75
CA ASP A 121 -6.58 10.17 20.23
C ASP A 121 -7.44 10.92 21.29
N GLY A 122 -7.15 12.20 21.51
CA GLY A 122 -7.74 13.06 22.54
C GLY A 122 -7.12 12.90 23.93
N ARG A 123 -6.19 11.96 24.11
CA ARG A 123 -5.41 11.77 25.33
C ARG A 123 -3.94 12.12 25.10
N ARG A 124 -3.43 11.81 23.92
CA ARG A 124 -2.04 12.02 23.53
C ARG A 124 -1.91 12.15 22.02
N GLU A 125 -0.93 12.94 21.63
CA GLU A 125 -0.48 13.07 20.24
C GLU A 125 0.79 12.25 20.04
N ILE A 126 0.84 11.43 19.00
CA ILE A 126 2.01 10.61 18.63
C ILE A 126 2.43 10.92 17.20
N ARG A 127 3.72 11.21 17.00
CA ARG A 127 4.29 11.41 15.66
C ARG A 127 4.30 10.09 14.90
N ILE A 128 3.91 10.11 13.64
CA ILE A 128 3.95 8.93 12.78
C ILE A 128 5.20 9.03 11.88
N ASP A 129 5.92 7.93 11.76
CA ASP A 129 7.10 7.83 10.91
C ASP A 129 6.87 6.77 9.83
N THR A 130 6.78 7.22 8.59
CA THR A 130 6.45 6.40 7.42
C THR A 130 7.68 5.90 6.65
N ASP A 131 8.90 6.15 7.14
CA ASP A 131 10.14 5.78 6.44
C ASP A 131 10.19 4.27 6.16
N TRP A 132 9.80 3.45 7.14
CA TRP A 132 9.73 1.99 6.94
C TRP A 132 8.78 1.58 5.81
N LEU A 133 7.65 2.29 5.63
CA LEU A 133 6.73 2.03 4.52
C LEU A 133 7.39 2.38 3.18
N ALA A 134 8.06 3.53 3.11
CA ALA A 134 8.76 3.97 1.91
C ALA A 134 9.84 2.95 1.51
N GLU A 135 10.69 2.54 2.46
CA GLU A 135 11.77 1.56 2.28
C GLU A 135 11.24 0.16 1.91
N THR A 136 10.24 -0.35 2.63
CA THR A 136 9.66 -1.69 2.39
C THR A 136 9.06 -1.80 1.00
N HIS A 137 8.56 -0.70 0.46
CA HIS A 137 7.95 -0.66 -0.85
C HIS A 137 8.90 -0.27 -1.98
N ASP A 138 10.17 0.04 -1.69
CA ASP A 138 11.14 0.57 -2.66
C ASP A 138 10.54 1.79 -3.37
N SER A 139 10.02 2.73 -2.55
CA SER A 139 9.25 3.88 -3.04
C SER A 139 10.14 4.80 -3.86
N ASP A 140 9.67 5.12 -5.06
CA ASP A 140 10.29 6.14 -5.89
C ASP A 140 10.06 7.53 -5.26
N ASP A 141 10.99 8.46 -5.51
CA ASP A 141 10.81 9.89 -5.23
C ASP A 141 10.06 10.52 -6.41
N ILE A 142 8.89 11.09 -6.13
CA ILE A 142 8.01 11.66 -7.16
C ILE A 142 8.69 12.75 -8.00
N THR A 143 9.66 13.47 -7.42
CA THR A 143 10.38 14.57 -8.09
C THR A 143 11.44 14.08 -9.08
N THR A 144 11.83 12.81 -8.99
CA THR A 144 12.86 12.20 -9.84
C THR A 144 12.32 11.08 -10.71
N ALA A 145 11.07 10.68 -10.49
CA ALA A 145 10.41 9.63 -11.25
C ALA A 145 10.30 10.02 -12.74
N SER A 146 10.90 9.21 -13.61
CA SER A 146 10.90 9.41 -15.06
C SER A 146 10.36 8.15 -15.77
N PRO A 147 9.61 8.30 -16.88
CA PRO A 147 9.11 7.18 -17.67
C PRO A 147 10.23 6.32 -18.31
N ASP A 148 11.48 6.81 -18.33
CA ASP A 148 12.64 6.12 -18.93
C ASP A 148 13.04 4.81 -18.22
N TRP A 149 12.49 4.52 -17.04
CA TRP A 149 12.77 3.28 -16.33
C TRP A 149 11.68 2.25 -16.59
N THR A 150 12.05 1.21 -17.36
CA THR A 150 11.32 -0.05 -17.49
C THR A 150 11.25 -0.80 -16.15
N VAL A 151 10.50 -0.27 -15.18
CA VAL A 151 10.18 -0.99 -13.95
C VAL A 151 9.02 -1.92 -14.28
N THR A 152 9.23 -3.22 -14.07
CA THR A 152 8.19 -4.22 -14.33
C THR A 152 6.92 -3.85 -13.56
N THR A 153 5.76 -3.90 -14.23
CA THR A 153 4.41 -3.48 -13.77
C THR A 153 3.94 -4.05 -12.42
N ARG A 154 4.68 -5.00 -11.83
CA ARG A 154 4.39 -5.56 -10.50
C ARG A 154 5.17 -4.87 -9.38
N LEU A 155 6.37 -4.37 -9.66
CA LEU A 155 7.20 -3.64 -8.68
C LEU A 155 6.65 -2.23 -8.50
N SER A 156 6.32 -1.56 -9.59
CA SER A 156 5.69 -0.23 -9.64
C SER A 156 4.27 -0.14 -9.04
N LYS A 157 3.74 -1.22 -8.47
CA LYS A 157 2.43 -1.25 -7.80
C LYS A 157 2.55 -1.54 -6.31
N ARG A 158 3.77 -1.68 -5.77
CA ARG A 158 4.01 -2.17 -4.41
C ARG A 158 3.43 -1.25 -3.35
N SER A 159 3.69 0.05 -3.44
CA SER A 159 3.17 1.06 -2.50
C SER A 159 1.65 1.18 -2.64
N TRP A 160 1.15 1.33 -3.88
CA TRP A 160 -0.28 1.51 -4.17
C TRP A 160 -1.19 0.35 -3.75
N ARG A 161 -0.69 -0.89 -3.86
CA ARG A 161 -1.44 -2.12 -3.50
C ARG A 161 -0.92 -2.74 -2.20
N SER A 162 -0.29 -1.94 -1.34
CA SER A 162 0.20 -2.42 -0.07
C SER A 162 -0.93 -2.97 0.79
N GLN A 163 -0.62 -4.02 1.57
CA GLN A 163 -1.54 -4.51 2.60
C GLN A 163 -1.44 -3.70 3.90
N TYR A 164 -0.44 -2.83 3.99
CA TYR A 164 -0.15 -1.98 5.14
C TYR A 164 -0.77 -0.60 5.01
N ILE A 165 -1.28 -0.23 3.83
CA ILE A 165 -1.84 1.09 3.59
C ILE A 165 -3.27 0.94 3.09
N HIS A 166 -4.21 1.44 3.87
CA HIS A 166 -5.63 1.44 3.55
C HIS A 166 -6.16 2.85 3.50
N LEU A 167 -5.96 3.49 2.35
CA LEU A 167 -6.50 4.81 2.06
C LEU A 167 -7.53 4.68 0.92
N GLU A 168 -8.77 5.07 1.16
CA GLU A 168 -9.87 5.03 0.20
C GLU A 168 -10.69 6.33 0.14
N ASP A 169 -10.58 7.24 1.11
CA ASP A 169 -11.44 8.42 1.19
C ASP A 169 -10.98 9.55 0.26
N HIS A 170 -9.67 9.83 0.20
CA HIS A 170 -9.11 10.94 -0.57
C HIS A 170 -8.31 10.45 -1.78
N TRP A 171 -9.00 9.97 -2.81
CA TRP A 171 -8.40 9.56 -4.09
C TRP A 171 -8.43 10.70 -5.12
N ILE A 172 -7.25 11.09 -5.57
CA ILE A 172 -7.01 12.15 -6.57
C ILE A 172 -6.49 11.52 -7.86
N VAL A 173 -6.91 12.06 -9.00
CA VAL A 173 -6.46 11.66 -10.34
C VAL A 173 -6.30 12.92 -11.19
N ASN A 174 -5.06 13.27 -11.51
CA ASN A 174 -4.73 14.45 -12.33
C ASN A 174 -3.88 14.03 -13.54
N PRO A 175 -4.04 14.65 -14.72
CA PRO A 175 -3.10 14.51 -15.82
C PRO A 175 -1.71 15.03 -15.42
N VAL A 176 -0.62 14.35 -15.79
CA VAL A 176 0.75 14.82 -15.48
C VAL A 176 1.04 16.18 -16.11
N ALA A 177 0.46 16.47 -17.28
CA ALA A 177 0.57 17.77 -17.95
C ALA A 177 0.01 18.95 -17.12
N GLU A 178 -0.86 18.69 -16.15
CA GLU A 178 -1.46 19.71 -15.28
C GLU A 178 -0.71 19.87 -13.94
N VAL A 179 0.37 19.08 -13.73
CA VAL A 179 1.15 19.02 -12.48
C VAL A 179 2.43 19.85 -12.65
N ASP A 180 2.44 21.07 -12.10
CA ASP A 180 3.59 22.01 -12.17
C ASP A 180 4.80 21.46 -11.37
N GLY A 181 5.90 21.12 -12.05
CA GLY A 181 7.09 20.52 -11.44
C GLY A 181 7.60 19.25 -12.15
N PHE A 182 6.79 18.64 -13.01
CA PHE A 182 7.29 17.73 -14.04
C PHE A 182 7.81 18.56 -15.22
N ASP A 183 9.13 18.67 -15.35
CA ASP A 183 9.77 19.54 -16.33
C ASP A 183 9.51 19.03 -17.76
N ALA A 184 8.68 19.75 -18.52
CA ALA A 184 8.31 19.44 -19.90
C ALA A 184 9.46 19.66 -20.93
N ASP A 185 10.69 19.92 -20.46
CA ASP A 185 11.87 20.13 -21.32
C ASP A 185 12.53 18.82 -21.77
N ALA A 186 12.05 17.65 -21.32
CA ALA A 186 12.53 16.34 -21.75
C ALA A 186 11.65 15.74 -22.84
N ALA A 187 11.95 16.13 -24.08
CA ALA A 187 11.47 15.53 -25.34
C ALA A 187 10.02 15.85 -25.75
N ASP A 188 9.87 15.94 -27.07
CA ASP A 188 8.69 16.25 -27.88
C ASP A 188 7.59 15.16 -27.77
N GLU A 189 7.40 14.58 -26.59
CA GLU A 189 6.39 13.56 -26.27
C GLU A 189 5.23 14.22 -25.50
N SER A 190 4.01 14.04 -26.00
CA SER A 190 2.82 14.59 -25.38
C SER A 190 2.52 13.87 -24.05
N LEU A 191 2.66 14.56 -22.92
CA LEU A 191 2.24 14.10 -21.58
C LEU A 191 0.71 13.96 -21.43
N ASP A 192 -0.05 14.20 -22.51
CA ASP A 192 -1.52 14.15 -22.56
C ASP A 192 -2.11 12.77 -22.21
N ASP A 193 -1.28 11.72 -22.27
CA ASP A 193 -1.67 10.33 -22.00
C ASP A 193 -1.15 9.80 -20.63
N GLU A 194 -0.58 10.69 -19.80
CA GLU A 194 -0.03 10.36 -18.48
C GLU A 194 -0.86 10.94 -17.33
N TYR A 195 -1.01 10.16 -16.28
CA TYR A 195 -1.83 10.49 -15.11
C TYR A 195 -1.07 10.21 -13.82
N VAL A 196 -1.15 11.14 -12.88
CA VAL A 196 -0.83 10.89 -11.47
C VAL A 196 -2.10 10.53 -10.72
N GLU A 197 -2.04 9.46 -9.95
CA GLU A 197 -3.05 9.17 -8.95
C GLU A 197 -2.43 9.23 -7.56
N ALA A 198 -3.14 9.82 -6.60
CA ALA A 198 -2.70 9.89 -5.22
C ALA A 198 -3.83 9.51 -4.25
N LYS A 199 -3.45 8.94 -3.11
CA LYS A 199 -4.29 8.70 -1.95
C LYS A 199 -3.68 9.46 -0.79
N ALA A 200 -4.34 10.54 -0.37
CA ALA A 200 -3.81 11.46 0.61
C ALA A 200 -4.32 11.18 2.02
N ILE A 201 -3.50 11.53 3.01
CA ILE A 201 -3.86 11.67 4.41
C ILE A 201 -3.91 13.17 4.72
N LEU A 202 -5.07 13.66 5.15
CA LEU A 202 -5.34 15.09 5.36
C LEU A 202 -5.35 15.47 6.84
N ASP A 203 -5.00 16.71 7.12
CA ASP A 203 -5.20 17.32 8.43
C ASP A 203 -6.67 17.30 8.85
N GLY A 204 -6.90 17.00 10.13
CA GLY A 204 -8.23 16.96 10.74
C GLY A 204 -9.06 15.70 10.46
N GLU A 205 -8.57 14.78 9.62
CA GLU A 205 -9.27 13.53 9.36
C GLU A 205 -8.98 12.47 10.44
N THR A 206 -9.77 11.40 10.45
CA THR A 206 -9.52 10.27 11.36
C THR A 206 -8.57 9.28 10.69
N LEU A 207 -7.49 8.92 11.40
CA LEU A 207 -6.53 7.92 10.95
C LEU A 207 -6.29 6.89 12.05
N ALA A 208 -6.42 5.62 11.67
CA ALA A 208 -6.03 4.47 12.47
C ALA A 208 -4.61 4.02 12.08
N VAL A 209 -3.71 3.98 13.06
CA VAL A 209 -2.30 3.63 12.87
C VAL A 209 -1.87 2.55 13.84
N CYS A 210 -1.28 1.47 13.35
CA CYS A 210 -0.67 0.42 14.15
C CYS A 210 0.82 0.31 13.82
N GLY A 211 1.69 0.28 14.83
CA GLY A 211 3.13 0.18 14.62
C GLY A 211 3.87 -0.06 15.93
N GLU A 212 5.19 0.03 15.87
CA GLU A 212 6.09 -0.05 17.01
C GLU A 212 6.42 1.35 17.52
N VAL A 213 6.36 1.53 18.85
CA VAL A 213 6.78 2.77 19.47
C VAL A 213 8.29 2.81 19.58
N THR A 214 8.88 3.90 19.11
CA THR A 214 10.28 4.22 19.30
C THR A 214 10.41 5.59 19.95
N VAL A 215 11.38 5.76 20.84
CA VAL A 215 11.62 7.04 21.52
C VAL A 215 12.76 7.79 20.84
N GLU A 216 12.42 8.82 20.07
CA GLU A 216 13.39 9.69 19.42
C GLU A 216 13.56 10.99 20.20
N GLN A 217 14.78 11.25 20.69
CA GLN A 217 15.10 12.47 21.44
C GLN A 217 14.14 12.73 22.62
N GLY A 218 13.56 11.66 23.20
CA GLY A 218 12.60 11.75 24.30
C GLY A 218 11.14 11.94 23.87
N THR A 219 10.84 11.94 22.58
CA THR A 219 9.48 12.01 22.02
C THR A 219 9.08 10.65 21.48
N PRO A 220 7.89 10.12 21.83
CA PRO A 220 7.41 8.87 21.25
C PRO A 220 7.04 9.08 19.78
N VAL A 221 7.49 8.16 18.95
CA VAL A 221 7.24 8.08 17.52
C VAL A 221 6.70 6.68 17.23
N LEU A 222 5.69 6.58 16.38
CA LEU A 222 5.15 5.30 15.93
C LEU A 222 5.72 5.01 14.54
N GLN A 223 6.51 3.94 14.44
CA GLN A 223 7.21 3.55 13.22
C GLN A 223 6.95 2.08 12.87
N GLY A 224 7.39 1.68 11.67
CA GLY A 224 7.37 0.29 11.25
C GLY A 224 8.69 -0.41 11.48
N SER A 225 8.64 -1.73 11.66
CA SER A 225 9.80 -2.62 11.67
C SER A 225 9.47 -3.91 10.91
N ASP A 226 10.49 -4.69 10.58
CA ASP A 226 10.31 -6.01 9.94
C ASP A 226 9.51 -6.99 10.81
N GLU A 227 9.56 -6.80 12.13
CA GLU A 227 8.81 -7.59 13.11
C GLU A 227 7.40 -7.02 13.33
N THR A 228 7.28 -5.70 13.38
CA THR A 228 6.03 -4.95 13.60
C THR A 228 5.80 -3.95 12.46
N PRO A 229 5.14 -4.36 11.37
CA PRO A 229 4.85 -3.47 10.25
C PRO A 229 4.05 -2.24 10.68
N LEU A 230 4.38 -1.07 10.13
CA LEU A 230 3.51 0.10 10.24
C LEU A 230 2.29 -0.11 9.35
N VAL A 231 1.10 0.19 9.87
CA VAL A 231 -0.15 0.08 9.15
C VAL A 231 -0.98 1.35 9.31
N LEU A 232 -1.50 1.87 8.20
CA LEU A 232 -2.32 3.08 8.12
C LEU A 232 -3.71 2.76 7.57
N SER A 233 -4.77 3.33 8.15
CA SER A 233 -6.14 3.21 7.65
C SER A 233 -6.97 4.47 7.90
N ASP A 234 -7.54 5.06 6.85
CA ASP A 234 -8.50 6.19 6.96
C ASP A 234 -9.92 5.73 7.35
N GLN A 235 -10.26 4.46 7.11
CA GLN A 235 -11.57 3.88 7.50
C GLN A 235 -11.67 3.43 8.97
N GLY A 236 -10.65 3.67 9.80
CA GLY A 236 -10.59 3.19 11.19
C GLY A 236 -10.28 1.69 11.36
N PHE A 237 -10.03 1.25 12.61
CA PHE A 237 -9.62 -0.14 12.91
C PHE A 237 -10.73 -1.16 12.70
N ASP A 238 -12.00 -0.81 12.93
CA ASP A 238 -13.12 -1.75 12.79
C ASP A 238 -13.28 -2.23 11.33
N ALA A 239 -13.33 -1.27 10.40
CA ALA A 239 -13.48 -1.56 8.97
C ALA A 239 -12.25 -2.31 8.44
N PHE A 240 -11.06 -1.86 8.82
CA PHE A 240 -9.81 -2.46 8.37
C PHE A 240 -9.58 -3.85 8.97
N GLY A 241 -9.85 -4.05 10.25
CA GLY A 241 -9.79 -5.35 10.93
C GLY A 241 -10.74 -6.37 10.31
N GLY A 242 -11.97 -5.95 10.00
CA GLY A 242 -12.93 -6.78 9.25
C GLY A 242 -12.39 -7.20 7.87
N ARG A 243 -11.74 -6.28 7.16
CA ARG A 243 -11.09 -6.54 5.85
C ARG A 243 -9.92 -7.50 5.99
N LEU A 244 -9.02 -7.29 6.96
CA LEU A 244 -7.88 -8.17 7.24
C LEU A 244 -8.31 -9.59 7.58
N ARG A 245 -9.33 -9.74 8.44
CA ARG A 245 -9.90 -11.05 8.76
C ARG A 245 -10.43 -11.76 7.51
N ARG A 246 -11.15 -11.03 6.65
CA ARG A 246 -11.67 -11.57 5.39
C ARG A 246 -10.54 -11.94 4.42
N GLN A 247 -9.49 -11.13 4.35
CA GLN A 247 -8.30 -11.42 3.54
C GLN A 247 -7.56 -12.65 4.05
N SER A 248 -7.33 -12.79 5.36
CA SER A 248 -6.69 -13.96 5.96
C SER A 248 -7.45 -15.24 5.62
N LEU A 249 -8.79 -15.22 5.74
CA LEU A 249 -9.64 -16.35 5.34
C LEU A 249 -9.58 -16.64 3.83
N LYS A 250 -9.70 -15.61 3.00
CA LYS A 250 -9.67 -15.74 1.53
C LYS A 250 -8.35 -16.33 1.06
N TYR A 251 -7.23 -15.80 1.54
CA TYR A 251 -5.90 -16.27 1.17
C TYR A 251 -5.56 -17.62 1.80
N GLY A 252 -6.01 -17.90 3.02
CA GLY A 252 -5.86 -19.21 3.63
C GLY A 252 -6.59 -20.31 2.85
N LEU A 253 -7.82 -20.04 2.39
CA LEU A 253 -8.56 -20.96 1.51
C LEU A 253 -7.86 -21.15 0.16
N ALA A 254 -7.37 -20.07 -0.45
CA ALA A 254 -6.62 -20.14 -1.71
C ALA A 254 -5.32 -20.96 -1.56
N ALA A 255 -4.58 -20.74 -0.47
CA ALA A 255 -3.37 -21.49 -0.15
C ALA A 255 -3.68 -22.99 0.01
N GLY A 256 -4.67 -23.34 0.83
CA GLY A 256 -5.10 -24.73 1.01
C GLY A 256 -5.53 -25.40 -0.30
N GLY A 257 -6.31 -24.69 -1.12
CA GLY A 257 -6.73 -25.18 -2.44
C GLY A 257 -5.55 -25.43 -3.38
N CYS A 258 -4.63 -24.47 -3.50
CA CYS A 258 -3.42 -24.62 -4.30
C CYS A 258 -2.53 -25.77 -3.80
N ALA A 259 -2.35 -25.92 -2.49
CA ALA A 259 -1.56 -26.99 -1.89
C ALA A 259 -2.12 -28.37 -2.26
N VAL A 260 -3.43 -28.58 -2.11
CA VAL A 260 -4.09 -29.86 -2.43
C VAL A 260 -3.90 -30.22 -3.91
N ILE A 261 -4.10 -29.27 -4.82
CA ILE A 261 -3.95 -29.51 -6.26
C ILE A 261 -2.47 -29.73 -6.61
N ALA A 262 -1.55 -28.96 -6.01
CA ALA A 262 -0.11 -29.14 -6.19
C ALA A 262 0.34 -30.55 -5.76
N SER A 263 -0.08 -31.01 -4.58
CA SER A 263 0.22 -32.36 -4.10
C SER A 263 -0.27 -33.44 -5.05
N LEU A 264 -1.52 -33.33 -5.54
CA LEU A 264 -2.08 -34.29 -6.51
C LEU A 264 -1.31 -34.28 -7.84
N ALA A 265 -0.95 -33.11 -8.35
CA ALA A 265 -0.19 -32.95 -9.60
C ALA A 265 1.24 -33.49 -9.49
N LEU A 266 1.90 -33.26 -8.35
CA LEU A 266 3.27 -33.74 -8.09
C LEU A 266 3.32 -35.26 -7.89
N VAL A 267 2.42 -35.83 -7.09
CA VAL A 267 2.31 -37.29 -6.89
C VAL A 267 2.06 -37.99 -8.23
N SER A 268 1.13 -37.46 -9.02
CA SER A 268 0.81 -37.99 -10.35
C SER A 268 1.90 -37.78 -11.41
N GLY A 269 2.73 -36.74 -11.25
CA GLY A 269 3.81 -36.39 -12.19
C GLY A 269 5.12 -37.14 -11.91
N LEU A 270 5.39 -37.43 -10.63
CA LEU A 270 6.58 -38.17 -10.18
C LEU A 270 6.43 -39.69 -10.28
N GLY A 271 5.23 -40.20 -10.59
CA GLY A 271 4.97 -41.64 -10.69
C GLY A 271 5.01 -42.34 -9.33
N ILE A 272 4.77 -41.62 -8.24
CA ILE A 272 4.65 -42.18 -6.90
C ILE A 272 3.20 -42.62 -6.73
N GLY A 273 2.95 -43.91 -6.92
CA GLY A 273 1.66 -44.57 -6.76
C GLY A 273 1.84 -46.05 -6.47
#